data_AF-A0A067BGL3-F1
#
_entry.id   AF-A0A067BGL3-F1
#
_cell.length_a   1.000
_cell.length_b   1.000
_cell.length_c   1.000
_cell.angle_alpha   90.00
_cell.angle_beta   90.00
_cell.angle_gamma   90.00
#
_symmetry.space_group_name_H-M   'P 1'
#
loop_
_entity.id
_entity.type
_entity.pdbx_description
1 polymer ?
#
loop_
_entity_poly.entity_id
_entity_poly.type
_entity_poly.pdbx_seq_one_letter_code
_entity_poly.pdbx_strand_id
1 'polypeptide(L)'
;MSELLVRWLNDEVQLSVVVTEFEATFASGYLLGEVLFKANQQHNFGDFVPSDSADAKIVNFCLLEPSMRALGIRLDPILASSVMNEASGAATKLLYQLKALFP
;
A
#
# COMPACT_ATOMS: atom_id res chain seq x y z
N MET A 1 9.43 0.81 -15.35
CA MET A 1 9.21 0.68 -13.89
C MET A 1 9.78 1.92 -13.22
N SER A 2 9.05 2.52 -12.29
CA SER A 2 9.42 3.79 -11.68
C SER A 2 10.55 3.58 -10.67
N GLU A 3 11.81 3.58 -11.12
CA GLU A 3 12.99 3.41 -10.26
C GLU A 3 13.01 4.40 -9.09
N LEU A 4 12.39 5.56 -9.28
CA LEU A 4 12.16 6.58 -8.26
C LEU A 4 11.22 6.14 -7.12
N LEU A 5 10.21 5.31 -7.41
CA LEU A 5 9.32 4.74 -6.38
C LEU A 5 10.03 3.62 -5.64
N VAL A 6 10.75 2.76 -6.36
CA VAL A 6 11.56 1.69 -5.75
C VAL A 6 12.56 2.29 -4.76
N ARG A 7 13.31 3.31 -5.16
CA ARG A 7 14.24 4.01 -4.26
C ARG A 7 13.54 4.62 -3.07
N TRP A 8 12.43 5.31 -3.27
CA TRP A 8 11.68 5.90 -2.16
C TRP A 8 11.17 4.84 -1.17
N LEU A 9 10.65 3.71 -1.62
CA LEU A 9 10.14 2.66 -0.75
C LEU A 9 11.26 1.94 0.02
N ASN A 10 12.39 1.69 -0.63
CA ASN A 10 13.50 0.94 -0.03
C ASN A 10 14.44 1.83 0.81
N ASP A 11 14.70 3.05 0.38
CA ASP A 11 15.71 3.95 0.98
C ASP A 11 15.07 4.93 1.98
N GLU A 12 13.96 5.56 1.61
CA GLU A 12 13.31 6.58 2.44
C GLU A 12 12.31 5.96 3.43
N VAL A 13 11.36 5.16 2.93
CA VAL A 13 10.36 4.50 3.78
C VAL A 13 11.00 3.35 4.58
N GLN A 14 12.06 2.74 4.03
CA GLN A 14 12.73 1.56 4.56
C GLN A 14 11.72 0.48 4.96
N LEU A 15 10.99 -0.01 3.96
CA LEU A 15 10.11 -1.16 4.14
C LEU A 15 10.89 -2.40 4.58
N SER A 16 10.19 -3.30 5.26
CA SER A 16 10.76 -4.54 5.77
C SER A 16 11.08 -5.54 4.65
N VAL A 17 10.59 -5.28 3.43
CA VAL A 17 10.79 -6.11 2.23
C VAL A 17 11.34 -5.25 1.10
N VAL A 18 12.28 -5.82 0.34
CA VAL A 18 12.82 -5.15 -0.86
C VAL A 18 11.77 -5.17 -1.97
N VAL A 19 11.26 -4.00 -2.34
CA VAL A 19 10.25 -3.88 -3.40
C VAL A 19 10.90 -3.99 -4.77
N THR A 20 10.64 -5.08 -5.48
CA THR A 20 11.06 -5.27 -6.89
C THR A 20 9.89 -5.09 -7.85
N GLU A 21 8.71 -5.56 -7.46
CA GLU A 21 7.47 -5.48 -8.22
C GLU A 21 6.41 -4.78 -7.38
N PHE A 22 5.55 -3.97 -7.98
CA PHE A 22 4.56 -3.22 -7.21
C PHE A 22 3.27 -4.02 -7.02
N GLU A 23 2.75 -4.62 -8.10
CA GLU A 23 1.49 -5.36 -8.03
C GLU A 23 1.52 -6.49 -6.99
N ALA A 24 2.45 -7.45 -7.11
CA ALA A 24 2.53 -8.60 -6.20
C ALA A 24 2.82 -8.19 -4.75
N THR A 25 3.78 -7.29 -4.56
CA THR A 25 4.23 -6.85 -3.24
C THR A 25 3.13 -6.10 -2.48
N PHE A 26 2.33 -5.28 -3.17
CA PHE A 26 1.26 -4.51 -2.54
C PHE A 26 -0.13 -5.15 -2.62
N ALA A 27 -0.29 -6.27 -3.33
CA ALA A 27 -1.58 -6.98 -3.46
C ALA A 27 -2.14 -7.48 -2.12
N SER A 28 -1.28 -7.81 -1.16
CA SER A 28 -1.71 -8.19 0.19
C SER A 28 -2.28 -7.01 1.00
N GLY A 29 -1.93 -5.77 0.65
CA GLY A 29 -2.27 -4.57 1.42
C GLY A 29 -1.45 -4.38 2.70
N TYR A 30 -0.76 -5.42 3.16
CA TYR A 30 0.13 -5.35 4.34
C TYR A 30 1.22 -4.28 4.18
N LEU A 31 1.96 -4.29 3.07
CA LEU A 31 3.04 -3.33 2.84
C LEU A 31 2.52 -1.90 2.63
N LEU A 32 1.32 -1.71 2.09
CA LEU A 32 0.67 -0.39 2.06
C LEU A 32 0.42 0.11 3.49
N GLY A 33 0.02 -0.79 4.40
CA GLY A 33 -0.15 -0.48 5.81
C GLY A 33 1.16 -0.07 6.45
N GLU A 34 2.25 -0.73 6.10
CA GLU A 34 3.59 -0.43 6.61
C GLU A 34 4.08 0.94 6.13
N VAL A 35 3.88 1.28 4.85
CA VAL A 35 4.18 2.63 4.31
C VAL A 35 3.44 3.69 5.12
N LEU A 36 2.14 3.52 5.35
CA LEU A 36 1.34 4.47 6.12
C LEU A 36 1.73 4.52 7.59
N PHE A 37 2.15 3.39 8.17
CA PHE A 37 2.64 3.31 9.54
C PHE A 37 3.94 4.10 9.69
N LYS A 38 4.88 3.93 8.76
CA LYS A 38 6.13 4.71 8.68
C LYS A 38 5.87 6.20 8.49
N ALA A 39 4.85 6.55 7.70
CA ALA A 39 4.39 7.92 7.52
C ALA A 39 3.56 8.46 8.71
N ASN A 40 3.43 7.70 9.80
CA ASN A 40 2.68 8.04 11.00
C ASN A 40 1.19 8.35 10.73
N GLN A 41 0.63 7.72 9.69
CA GLN A 41 -0.79 7.82 9.28
C GLN A 41 -1.59 6.59 9.71
N GLN A 42 -0.93 5.44 9.81
CA GLN A 42 -1.56 4.20 10.26
C GLN A 42 -1.01 3.82 11.63
N HIS A 43 -1.84 3.81 12.67
CA HIS A 43 -1.40 3.42 14.02
C HIS A 43 -1.79 1.98 14.37
N ASN A 44 -2.77 1.41 13.68
CA ASN A 44 -3.28 0.04 13.88
C ASN A 44 -2.58 -0.98 12.98
N PHE A 45 -1.29 -0.77 12.67
CA PHE A 45 -0.54 -1.72 11.83
C PHE A 45 -0.48 -3.13 12.44
N GLY A 46 -0.61 -3.26 13.76
CA GLY A 46 -0.69 -4.57 14.43
C GLY A 46 -1.93 -5.41 14.07
N ASP A 47 -2.98 -4.80 13.52
CA ASP A 47 -4.17 -5.52 13.01
C ASP A 47 -3.99 -6.05 11.59
N PHE A 48 -2.93 -5.64 10.89
CA PHE A 48 -2.66 -6.10 9.53
C PHE A 48 -2.17 -7.54 9.53
N VAL A 49 -2.67 -8.31 8.57
CA VAL A 49 -2.36 -9.72 8.42
C VAL A 49 -1.41 -9.90 7.22
N PRO A 50 -0.15 -10.31 7.43
CA PRO A 50 0.81 -10.57 6.34
C PRO A 50 0.51 -11.93 5.67
N SER A 51 -0.67 -12.07 5.10
CA SER A 51 -1.12 -13.27 4.41
C SER A 51 -1.67 -12.93 3.02
N ASP A 52 -1.52 -13.86 2.09
CA ASP A 52 -2.02 -13.71 0.71
C ASP A 52 -3.47 -14.19 0.55
N SER A 53 -4.08 -14.72 1.61
CA SER A 53 -5.49 -15.14 1.59
C SER A 53 -6.42 -13.97 1.24
N ALA A 54 -7.44 -14.23 0.42
CA ALA A 54 -8.40 -13.21 0.00
C ALA A 54 -9.05 -12.48 1.21
N ASP A 55 -9.37 -13.21 2.27
CA ASP A 55 -9.90 -12.62 3.51
C ASP A 55 -8.91 -11.64 4.15
N ALA A 56 -7.62 -12.01 4.25
CA ALA A 56 -6.57 -11.15 4.79
C ALA A 56 -6.39 -9.89 3.93
N LYS A 57 -6.42 -10.04 2.60
CA LYS A 57 -6.41 -8.91 1.65
C LYS A 57 -7.56 -7.94 1.96
N ILE A 58 -8.80 -8.45 2.03
CA ILE A 58 -9.98 -7.63 2.30
C ILE A 58 -9.85 -6.89 3.63
N VAL A 59 -9.43 -7.57 4.70
CA VAL A 59 -9.23 -6.97 6.02
C VAL A 59 -8.18 -5.86 5.96
N ASN A 60 -7.01 -6.12 5.37
CA ASN A 60 -5.94 -5.14 5.23
C ASN A 60 -6.41 -3.89 4.48
N PHE A 61 -7.10 -4.04 3.35
CA PHE A 61 -7.60 -2.90 2.58
C PHE A 61 -8.71 -2.13 3.30
N CYS A 62 -9.55 -2.80 4.09
CA CYS A 62 -10.53 -2.15 4.95
C CYS A 62 -9.86 -1.25 5.99
N LEU A 63 -8.76 -1.72 6.59
CA LEU A 63 -7.96 -0.94 7.54
C LEU A 63 -7.22 0.24 6.86
N LEU A 64 -6.87 0.11 5.58
CA LEU A 64 -6.24 1.18 4.80
C LEU A 64 -7.20 2.30 4.44
N GLU A 65 -8.46 1.99 4.13
CA GLU A 65 -9.45 2.96 3.65
C GLU A 65 -9.53 4.24 4.51
N PRO A 66 -9.70 4.19 5.84
CA PRO A 66 -9.80 5.40 6.65
C PRO A 66 -8.53 6.26 6.59
N SER A 67 -7.36 5.63 6.60
CA SER A 67 -6.07 6.33 6.59
C SER A 67 -5.76 6.93 5.22
N MET A 68 -6.07 6.21 4.14
CA MET A 68 -5.97 6.74 2.78
C MET A 68 -6.95 7.90 2.56
N ARG A 69 -8.17 7.77 3.08
CA ARG A 69 -9.19 8.82 2.99
C ARG A 69 -8.81 10.08 3.77
N ALA A 70 -8.16 9.93 4.93
CA ALA A 70 -7.62 11.05 5.69
C ALA A 70 -6.55 11.83 4.91
N LEU A 71 -5.77 11.13 4.08
CA LEU A 71 -4.79 11.69 3.15
C LEU A 71 -5.43 12.29 1.87
N GLY A 72 -6.74 12.16 1.69
CA GLY A 72 -7.45 12.61 0.49
C GLY A 72 -7.41 11.62 -0.68
N ILE A 73 -6.92 10.39 -0.46
CA ILE A 73 -6.90 9.32 -1.47
C ILE A 73 -8.19 8.50 -1.34
N ARG A 74 -8.95 8.41 -2.43
CA ARG A 74 -10.14 7.55 -2.51
C ARG A 74 -9.73 6.10 -2.80
N LEU A 75 -9.77 5.27 -1.77
CA LEU A 75 -9.60 3.83 -1.88
C LEU A 75 -10.98 3.15 -2.07
N ASP A 76 -11.54 3.26 -3.27
CA ASP A 76 -12.80 2.59 -3.59
C ASP A 76 -12.63 1.06 -3.60
N PRO A 77 -13.68 0.27 -3.29
CA PRO A 77 -13.61 -1.19 -3.32
C PRO A 77 -13.21 -1.76 -4.69
N ILE A 78 -13.51 -1.05 -5.78
CA ILE A 78 -13.08 -1.39 -7.14
C ILE A 78 -11.56 -1.23 -7.29
N LEU A 79 -10.99 -0.15 -6.74
CA LEU A 79 -9.56 0.08 -6.77
C LEU A 79 -8.86 -0.93 -5.86
N ALA A 80 -9.37 -1.14 -4.65
CA ALA A 80 -8.85 -2.11 -3.69
C ALA A 80 -8.80 -3.52 -4.32
N SER A 81 -9.92 -3.99 -4.87
CA SER A 81 -9.97 -5.28 -5.56
C SER A 81 -9.05 -5.35 -6.79
N SER A 82 -8.88 -4.25 -7.53
CA SER A 82 -7.90 -4.20 -8.63
C SER A 82 -6.49 -4.41 -8.11
N VAL A 83 -6.09 -3.77 -7.00
CA VAL A 83 -4.78 -3.98 -6.39
C VAL A 83 -4.63 -5.40 -5.84
N MET A 84 -5.67 -5.94 -5.19
CA MET A 84 -5.68 -7.32 -4.69
C MET A 84 -5.51 -8.37 -5.79
N ASN A 85 -6.02 -8.09 -6.99
CA ASN A 85 -5.88 -8.93 -8.18
C ASN A 85 -4.62 -8.61 -8.99
N GLU A 86 -3.66 -7.88 -8.40
CA GLU A 86 -2.39 -7.55 -9.05
C GLU A 86 -2.59 -6.82 -10.39
N ALA A 87 -3.67 -6.04 -10.49
CA ALA A 87 -4.03 -5.38 -11.74
C ALA A 87 -2.94 -4.38 -12.12
N SER A 88 -2.54 -4.43 -13.40
CA SER A 88 -1.36 -3.72 -13.84
C SER A 88 -1.46 -2.21 -13.65
N GLY A 89 -0.51 -1.67 -12.88
CA GLY A 89 -0.43 -0.25 -12.55
C GLY A 89 -1.43 0.27 -11.50
N ALA A 90 -2.28 -0.58 -10.90
CA ALA A 90 -3.17 -0.16 -9.81
C ALA A 90 -2.38 0.22 -8.55
N ALA A 91 -1.49 -0.67 -8.09
CA ALA A 91 -0.58 -0.42 -6.96
C ALA A 91 0.32 0.79 -7.22
N THR A 92 0.92 0.84 -8.41
CA THR A 92 1.83 1.93 -8.82
C THR A 92 1.16 3.30 -8.77
N LYS A 93 -0.11 3.43 -9.19
CA LYS A 93 -0.86 4.68 -9.11
C LYS A 93 -1.11 5.13 -7.67
N LEU A 94 -1.41 4.19 -6.76
CA LEU A 94 -1.58 4.52 -5.34
C LEU A 94 -0.27 4.99 -4.71
N LEU A 95 0.83 4.29 -5.00
CA LEU A 95 2.15 4.65 -4.52
C LEU A 95 2.61 6.03 -5.01
N TYR A 96 2.31 6.37 -6.26
CA TYR A 96 2.58 7.71 -6.78
C TYR A 96 1.81 8.80 -6.02
N GLN A 97 0.54 8.56 -5.69
CA GLN A 97 -0.24 9.51 -4.89
C GLN A 97 0.33 9.66 -3.48
N LEU A 98 0.70 8.55 -2.83
CA LEU A 98 1.36 8.59 -1.53
C LEU A 98 2.68 9.37 -1.60
N LYS A 99 3.54 9.05 -2.57
CA LYS A 99 4.81 9.77 -2.75
C LYS A 99 4.61 11.27 -3.04
N ALA A 100 3.53 11.66 -3.72
CA ALA A 100 3.24 13.08 -3.94
C ALA A 100 2.80 13.80 -2.65
N LEU A 101 2.32 13.07 -1.64
CA LEU A 101 1.89 13.62 -0.36
C LEU A 101 3.01 13.69 0.68
N PHE A 102 4.01 12.82 0.58
CA PHE A 102 5.16 12.77 1.48
C PHE A 102 6.41 13.29 0.74
N PRO A 103 6.89 14.51 1.04
CA PRO A 103 8.04 15.14 0.36
C PRO A 103 9.38 14.48 0.71
#